data_AF-A0AAE0W2G7-F1
#
_entry.id   AF-A0AAE0W2G7-F1
#
_cell.length_a   1.000
_cell.length_b   1.000
_cell.length_c   1.000
_cell.angle_alpha   90.00
_cell.angle_beta   90.00
_cell.angle_gamma   90.00
#
_symmetry.space_group_name_H-M   'P 1'
#
loop_
_entity.id
_entity.type
_entity.pdbx_description
1 polymer ?
#
loop_
_entity_poly.entity_id
_entity_poly.type
_entity_poly.pdbx_seq_one_letter_code
_entity_poly.pdbx_strand_id
1 'polypeptide(L)'
;YDTEGYFSGITSSCHVNDVLQTGKSVCEGYAELFSNLCREVNIPVKTINGHAKGYNYNPEIDITPSTRTNHAWNVVLLDGDWRFMECTWGAGYLEEQKFHKHFTEFYFLTDPEDFINRHYPCMNESEVQDSKWQLLDKPVSMKEFGRGVKYSHTALECGIIPLSHTSGVLELSDDTIIIKDEQRSIESWIINFSLSDGTDMSKYAMSFMQNPTTLKINVRPPAAGKYVLKVFAKPVGKKLGIHNSVLEYIIKCSNPAKSLKPYPSRKTPWAFCPEYKQYGFAEGSIATPIFTAVNGKLCINIPTTKKVDAMAKLQHAESRDVSLENCTLVESSANKMIVRARFPIEGFYELDIMAKRPWEDGGKYWPSIAYLIDCRKPMIPCYQFPEFYNSAIIKYNCRLLKPLRGSLPAKSSVTFRLESNILKRIRILEHNLSKTGADTFEGVVDTPETGMVTIFGSDNDSGPLSGLYRFTVAT
;
A
#
# COMPACT_ATOMS: atom_id res chain seq x y z
N TYR A 1 -17.98 -30.35 9.38
CA TYR A 1 -16.78 -30.85 8.70
C TYR A 1 -16.02 -31.81 9.60
N ASP A 2 -15.59 -32.95 9.06
CA ASP A 2 -14.83 -33.97 9.77
C ASP A 2 -13.32 -33.68 9.74
N THR A 3 -12.85 -32.81 10.63
CA THR A 3 -11.43 -32.44 10.70
C THR A 3 -10.54 -33.63 11.08
N GLU A 4 -10.97 -34.44 12.05
CA GLU A 4 -10.24 -35.63 12.50
C GLU A 4 -10.06 -36.64 11.37
N GLY A 5 -11.14 -36.96 10.65
CA GLY A 5 -11.07 -37.85 9.49
C GLY A 5 -10.24 -37.28 8.36
N TYR A 6 -10.34 -35.97 8.10
CA TYR A 6 -9.53 -35.28 7.10
C TYR A 6 -8.02 -35.35 7.39
N PHE A 7 -7.59 -35.08 8.63
CA PHE A 7 -6.17 -35.08 8.99
C PHE A 7 -5.60 -36.49 9.24
N SER A 8 -6.42 -37.45 9.66
CA SER A 8 -6.00 -38.85 9.81
C SER A 8 -6.00 -39.63 8.50
N GLY A 9 -6.74 -39.16 7.49
CA GLY A 9 -7.00 -39.89 6.26
C GLY A 9 -8.07 -40.98 6.37
N ILE A 10 -8.69 -41.14 7.55
CA ILE A 10 -9.76 -42.11 7.81
C ILE A 10 -11.05 -41.33 8.02
N THR A 11 -11.77 -41.06 6.94
CA THR A 11 -12.96 -40.19 6.97
C THR A 11 -14.19 -40.91 7.51
N SER A 12 -15.07 -40.16 8.18
CA SER A 12 -16.44 -40.59 8.46
C SER A 12 -17.20 -40.95 7.17
N SER A 13 -18.30 -41.69 7.29
CA SER A 13 -19.14 -42.06 6.14
C SER A 13 -19.55 -40.83 5.32
N CYS A 14 -19.49 -40.98 4.00
CA CYS A 14 -19.99 -39.99 3.03
C CYS A 14 -21.39 -40.36 2.49
N HIS A 15 -21.99 -41.45 2.99
CA HIS A 15 -23.36 -41.83 2.61
C HIS A 15 -24.39 -40.84 3.15
N VAL A 16 -25.33 -40.45 2.30
CA VAL A 16 -26.33 -39.39 2.53
C VAL A 16 -27.06 -39.53 3.87
N ASN A 17 -27.56 -40.73 4.19
CA ASN A 17 -28.30 -40.98 5.43
C ASN A 17 -27.42 -40.78 6.67
N ASP A 18 -26.16 -41.24 6.61
CA ASP A 18 -25.21 -41.10 7.71
C ASP A 18 -24.81 -39.63 7.89
N VAL A 19 -24.56 -38.91 6.80
CA VAL A 19 -24.21 -37.48 6.84
C VAL A 19 -25.39 -36.65 7.38
N LEU A 20 -26.62 -36.95 6.95
CA LEU A 20 -27.83 -36.27 7.43
C LEU A 20 -28.08 -36.51 8.92
N GLN A 21 -27.86 -37.74 9.39
CA GLN A 21 -28.04 -38.10 10.81
C GLN A 21 -26.93 -37.53 11.70
N THR A 22 -25.68 -37.58 11.26
CA THR A 22 -24.51 -37.19 12.07
C THR A 22 -24.17 -35.71 11.98
N GLY A 23 -24.58 -35.03 10.89
CA GLY A 23 -24.17 -33.65 10.59
C GLY A 23 -22.66 -33.47 10.36
N LYS A 24 -21.93 -34.56 10.06
CA LYS A 24 -20.46 -34.58 10.00
C LYS A 24 -19.99 -35.38 8.78
N SER A 25 -19.21 -34.73 7.90
CA SER A 25 -18.52 -35.39 6.78
C SER A 25 -17.38 -34.51 6.23
N VAL A 26 -16.70 -34.99 5.18
CA VAL A 26 -15.74 -34.24 4.34
C VAL A 26 -16.42 -33.74 3.05
N CYS A 27 -15.67 -33.12 2.13
CA CYS A 27 -16.21 -32.53 0.91
C CYS A 27 -17.16 -33.44 0.11
N GLU A 28 -16.79 -34.71 -0.05
CA GLU A 28 -17.62 -35.72 -0.74
C GLU A 28 -19.02 -35.85 -0.12
N GLY A 29 -19.13 -35.99 1.20
CA GLY A 29 -20.44 -36.10 1.85
C GLY A 29 -21.27 -34.82 1.80
N TYR A 30 -20.64 -33.63 1.78
CA TYR A 30 -21.35 -32.38 1.53
C TYR A 30 -21.92 -32.34 0.11
N ALA A 31 -21.11 -32.70 -0.88
CA ALA A 31 -21.51 -32.68 -2.29
C ALA A 31 -22.59 -33.72 -2.60
N GLU A 32 -22.48 -34.93 -2.02
CA GLU A 32 -23.47 -35.98 -2.21
C GLU A 32 -24.80 -35.68 -1.51
N LEU A 33 -24.77 -35.14 -0.28
CA LEU A 33 -26.00 -34.73 0.40
C LEU A 33 -26.72 -33.63 -0.40
N PHE A 34 -26.00 -32.60 -0.86
CA PHE A 34 -26.59 -31.54 -1.68
C PHE A 34 -27.14 -32.07 -3.01
N SER A 35 -26.42 -32.98 -3.68
CA SER A 35 -26.89 -33.61 -4.91
C SER A 35 -28.19 -34.38 -4.69
N ASN A 36 -28.34 -35.09 -3.58
CA ASN A 36 -29.57 -35.81 -3.26
C ASN A 36 -30.73 -34.84 -2.98
N LEU A 37 -30.49 -33.76 -2.22
CA LEU A 37 -31.50 -32.73 -2.01
C LEU A 37 -32.00 -32.12 -3.34
N CYS A 38 -31.09 -31.83 -4.28
CA CYS A 38 -31.47 -31.32 -5.60
C CYS A 38 -32.32 -32.33 -6.39
N ARG A 39 -31.97 -33.63 -6.35
CA ARG A 39 -32.74 -34.68 -7.03
C ARG A 39 -34.16 -34.80 -6.47
N GLU A 40 -34.33 -34.71 -5.15
CA GLU A 40 -35.65 -34.74 -4.50
C GLU A 40 -36.57 -33.59 -4.94
N VAL A 41 -35.99 -32.42 -5.28
CA VAL A 41 -36.73 -31.26 -5.78
C VAL A 41 -36.64 -31.08 -7.30
N ASN A 42 -36.19 -32.11 -8.03
CA ASN A 42 -36.06 -32.12 -9.49
C ASN A 42 -35.16 -31.02 -10.09
N ILE A 43 -34.12 -30.59 -9.38
CA ILE A 43 -33.06 -29.73 -9.91
C ILE A 43 -31.95 -30.60 -10.51
N PRO A 44 -31.64 -30.49 -11.82
CA PRO A 44 -30.54 -31.24 -12.41
C PRO A 44 -29.22 -30.83 -11.77
N VAL A 45 -28.43 -31.81 -11.34
CA VAL A 45 -27.21 -31.61 -10.56
C VAL A 45 -26.15 -32.63 -10.99
N LYS A 46 -24.88 -32.21 -10.98
CA LYS A 46 -23.73 -33.11 -11.17
C LYS A 46 -22.70 -32.87 -10.08
N THR A 47 -22.22 -33.95 -9.46
CA THR A 47 -21.03 -33.90 -8.57
C THR A 47 -19.78 -33.86 -9.44
N ILE A 48 -18.89 -32.91 -9.15
CA ILE A 48 -17.61 -32.71 -9.82
C ILE A 48 -16.49 -33.02 -8.82
N ASN A 49 -15.57 -33.88 -9.21
CA ASN A 49 -14.32 -34.14 -8.53
C ASN A 49 -13.20 -33.32 -9.20
N GLY A 50 -12.21 -32.90 -8.42
CA GLY A 50 -11.09 -32.18 -8.99
C GLY A 50 -10.04 -31.73 -7.98
N HIS A 51 -9.29 -30.70 -8.39
CA HIS A 51 -8.24 -30.11 -7.58
C HIS A 51 -8.68 -28.74 -7.05
N ALA A 52 -8.56 -28.55 -5.74
CA ALA A 52 -8.80 -27.28 -5.09
C ALA A 52 -7.52 -26.71 -4.46
N LYS A 53 -7.34 -25.38 -4.54
CA LYS A 53 -6.24 -24.65 -3.86
C LYS A 53 -6.52 -24.41 -2.38
N GLY A 54 -6.84 -25.49 -1.66
CA GLY A 54 -7.30 -25.48 -0.26
C GLY A 54 -6.19 -25.35 0.78
N TYR A 55 -6.44 -25.90 1.97
CA TYR A 55 -5.55 -25.84 3.14
C TYR A 55 -4.15 -26.44 2.85
N ASN A 56 -4.09 -27.56 2.13
CA ASN A 56 -2.85 -28.29 1.82
C ASN A 56 -2.23 -27.93 0.45
N TYR A 57 -2.72 -26.89 -0.22
CA TYR A 57 -2.19 -26.53 -1.54
C TYR A 57 -0.78 -25.94 -1.43
N ASN A 58 0.15 -26.50 -2.22
CA ASN A 58 1.51 -25.99 -2.37
C ASN A 58 1.77 -25.70 -3.87
N PRO A 59 2.01 -24.43 -4.26
CA PRO A 59 2.23 -24.08 -5.67
C PRO A 59 3.59 -24.56 -6.23
N GLU A 60 4.46 -25.16 -5.41
CA GLU A 60 5.70 -25.79 -5.87
C GLU A 60 5.51 -27.24 -6.35
N ILE A 61 4.37 -27.85 -6.05
CA ILE A 61 4.06 -29.21 -6.46
C ILE A 61 3.18 -29.11 -7.70
N ASP A 62 3.72 -29.52 -8.85
CA ASP A 62 2.97 -29.54 -10.10
C ASP A 62 1.74 -30.47 -9.98
N ILE A 63 0.59 -30.00 -10.45
CA ILE A 63 -0.61 -30.81 -10.62
C ILE A 63 -0.54 -31.45 -12.00
N THR A 64 -0.68 -32.77 -12.04
CA THR A 64 -0.57 -33.60 -13.24
C THR A 64 -1.83 -34.44 -13.40
N PRO A 65 -2.09 -35.03 -14.58
CA PRO A 65 -3.22 -35.95 -14.76
C PRO A 65 -3.19 -37.17 -13.82
N SER A 66 -2.01 -37.54 -13.29
CA SER A 66 -1.87 -38.61 -12.30
C SER A 66 -2.06 -38.16 -10.85
N THR A 67 -2.15 -36.85 -10.60
CA THR A 67 -2.36 -36.31 -9.26
C THR A 67 -3.77 -36.67 -8.80
N ARG A 68 -3.89 -37.28 -7.62
CA ARG A 68 -5.21 -37.61 -7.05
C ARG A 68 -6.02 -36.33 -6.80
N THR A 69 -7.31 -36.37 -7.13
CA THR A 69 -8.25 -35.29 -6.79
C THR A 69 -8.33 -35.12 -5.28
N ASN A 70 -8.44 -33.87 -4.82
CA ASN A 70 -8.42 -33.52 -3.40
C ASN A 70 -9.70 -32.84 -2.92
N HIS A 71 -10.68 -32.64 -3.81
CA HIS A 71 -11.92 -31.95 -3.49
C HIS A 71 -13.08 -32.40 -4.39
N ALA A 72 -14.30 -32.25 -3.87
CA ALA A 72 -15.54 -32.52 -4.58
C ALA A 72 -16.54 -31.39 -4.32
N TRP A 73 -17.28 -30.99 -5.37
CA TRP A 73 -18.29 -29.93 -5.36
C TRP A 73 -19.44 -30.27 -6.31
N ASN A 74 -20.44 -29.39 -6.44
CA ASN A 74 -21.55 -29.61 -7.37
C ASN A 74 -21.65 -28.52 -8.43
N VAL A 75 -22.31 -28.86 -9.53
CA VAL A 75 -22.91 -27.91 -10.47
C VAL A 75 -24.40 -28.21 -10.61
N VAL A 76 -25.21 -27.18 -10.73
CA VAL A 76 -26.68 -27.28 -10.88
C VAL A 76 -27.11 -26.58 -12.16
N LEU A 77 -28.13 -27.11 -12.83
CA LEU A 77 -28.74 -26.47 -14.00
C LEU A 77 -29.90 -25.58 -13.53
N LEU A 78 -29.73 -24.27 -13.66
CA LEU A 78 -30.74 -23.26 -13.29
C LEU A 78 -30.98 -22.35 -14.49
N ASP A 79 -32.25 -22.15 -14.85
CA ASP A 79 -32.67 -21.29 -15.97
C ASP A 79 -31.96 -21.57 -17.30
N GLY A 80 -31.53 -22.82 -17.52
CA GLY A 80 -30.82 -23.26 -18.73
C GLY A 80 -29.30 -23.24 -18.64
N ASP A 81 -28.74 -22.69 -17.56
CA ASP A 81 -27.29 -22.54 -17.38
C ASP A 81 -26.77 -23.38 -16.20
N TRP A 82 -25.61 -24.01 -16.39
CA TRP A 82 -24.92 -24.70 -15.31
C TRP A 82 -24.23 -23.69 -14.40
N ARG A 83 -24.38 -23.84 -13.08
CA ARG A 83 -23.82 -22.94 -12.06
C ARG A 83 -23.14 -23.72 -10.95
N PHE A 84 -22.02 -23.21 -10.44
CA PHE A 84 -21.27 -23.86 -9.35
C PHE A 84 -21.99 -23.76 -8.01
N MET A 85 -21.91 -24.83 -7.22
CA MET A 85 -22.40 -24.93 -5.85
C MET A 85 -21.34 -25.64 -5.01
N GLU A 86 -20.69 -24.90 -4.11
CA GLU A 86 -19.62 -25.42 -3.27
C GLU A 86 -19.98 -25.34 -1.78
N CYS A 87 -20.76 -26.32 -1.32
CA CYS A 87 -21.31 -26.33 0.02
C CYS A 87 -20.26 -26.52 1.12
N THR A 88 -19.13 -27.16 0.83
CA THR A 88 -18.10 -27.45 1.85
C THR A 88 -17.42 -26.17 2.31
N TRP A 89 -16.90 -25.38 1.36
CA TRP A 89 -16.27 -24.09 1.66
C TRP A 89 -17.30 -22.97 1.87
N GLY A 90 -18.51 -23.11 1.33
CA GLY A 90 -19.66 -22.27 1.67
C GLY A 90 -20.09 -22.37 3.13
N ALA A 91 -19.83 -23.50 3.80
CA ALA A 91 -20.20 -23.71 5.21
C ALA A 91 -19.16 -23.20 6.22
N GLY A 92 -17.91 -22.95 5.79
CA GLY A 92 -16.83 -22.52 6.69
C GLY A 92 -15.42 -22.79 6.14
N TYR A 93 -14.42 -22.61 7.00
CA TYR A 93 -13.01 -22.76 6.63
C TYR A 93 -12.20 -23.50 7.71
N LEU A 94 -11.01 -23.97 7.33
CA LEU A 94 -10.04 -24.59 8.25
C LEU A 94 -8.97 -23.57 8.66
N GLU A 95 -8.72 -23.48 9.96
CA GLU A 95 -7.63 -22.70 10.57
C GLU A 95 -7.06 -23.49 11.75
N GLU A 96 -5.74 -23.64 11.83
CA GLU A 96 -5.07 -24.41 12.90
C GLU A 96 -5.69 -25.81 13.13
N GLN A 97 -6.00 -26.52 12.04
CA GLN A 97 -6.67 -27.84 12.04
C GLN A 97 -8.10 -27.87 12.64
N LYS A 98 -8.68 -26.71 12.93
CA LYS A 98 -10.07 -26.57 13.41
C LYS A 98 -10.96 -26.05 12.30
N PHE A 99 -12.21 -26.49 12.29
CA PHE A 99 -13.22 -26.00 11.37
C PHE A 99 -14.01 -24.86 12.01
N HIS A 100 -14.03 -23.72 11.33
CA HIS A 100 -14.77 -22.53 11.73
C HIS A 100 -16.00 -22.41 10.83
N LYS A 101 -17.19 -22.61 11.40
CA LYS A 101 -18.46 -22.42 10.69
C LYS A 101 -18.61 -20.95 10.30
N HIS A 102 -18.71 -20.68 9.01
CA HIS A 102 -18.88 -19.34 8.47
C HIS A 102 -19.54 -19.44 7.09
N PHE A 103 -20.79 -18.98 7.00
CA PHE A 103 -21.49 -18.98 5.72
C PHE A 103 -20.83 -17.99 4.76
N THR A 104 -20.42 -18.47 3.59
CA THR A 104 -19.68 -17.70 2.61
C THR A 104 -20.41 -17.77 1.27
N GLU A 105 -21.19 -16.73 0.97
CA GLU A 105 -22.08 -16.65 -0.19
C GLU A 105 -21.34 -16.79 -1.53
N PHE A 106 -20.08 -16.35 -1.61
CA PHE A 106 -19.23 -16.47 -2.79
C PHE A 106 -19.29 -17.85 -3.45
N TYR A 107 -19.42 -18.94 -2.69
CA TYR A 107 -19.40 -20.31 -3.19
C TYR A 107 -20.74 -20.83 -3.76
N PHE A 108 -21.76 -19.98 -3.82
CA PHE A 108 -23.07 -20.33 -4.35
C PHE A 108 -23.33 -19.49 -5.61
N LEU A 109 -23.39 -20.16 -6.77
CA LEU A 109 -23.54 -19.56 -8.10
C LEU A 109 -22.36 -18.67 -8.55
N THR A 110 -21.16 -18.93 -8.02
CA THR A 110 -19.91 -18.25 -8.39
C THR A 110 -19.71 -18.21 -9.90
N ASP A 111 -19.25 -17.07 -10.41
CA ASP A 111 -18.90 -16.94 -11.81
C ASP A 111 -17.71 -17.87 -12.17
N PRO A 112 -17.75 -18.54 -13.33
CA PRO A 112 -16.71 -19.49 -13.73
C PRO A 112 -15.30 -18.92 -13.74
N GLU A 113 -15.14 -17.66 -14.14
CA GLU A 113 -13.87 -16.94 -14.19
C GLU A 113 -13.22 -16.77 -12.81
N ASP A 114 -14.04 -16.68 -11.76
CA ASP A 114 -13.56 -16.63 -10.38
C ASP A 114 -13.38 -18.04 -9.80
N PHE A 115 -14.32 -18.95 -10.06
CA PHE A 115 -14.30 -20.29 -9.50
C PHE A 115 -13.07 -21.09 -9.95
N ILE A 116 -12.67 -20.97 -11.22
CA ILE A 116 -11.51 -21.68 -11.80
C ILE A 116 -10.19 -21.32 -11.11
N ASN A 117 -10.07 -20.15 -10.49
CA ASN A 117 -8.86 -19.73 -9.77
C ASN A 117 -8.62 -20.56 -8.50
N ARG A 118 -9.67 -21.25 -8.01
CA ARG A 118 -9.64 -22.04 -6.77
C ARG A 118 -9.95 -23.52 -7.00
N HIS A 119 -10.71 -23.87 -8.02
CA HIS A 119 -11.17 -25.24 -8.30
C HIS A 119 -10.98 -25.62 -9.77
N TYR A 120 -10.34 -26.75 -10.02
CA TYR A 120 -10.08 -27.30 -11.34
C TYR A 120 -10.76 -28.67 -11.49
N PRO A 121 -11.78 -28.82 -12.35
CA PRO A 121 -12.43 -30.11 -12.62
C PRO A 121 -11.43 -31.16 -13.12
N CYS A 122 -11.51 -32.38 -12.59
CA CYS A 122 -10.74 -33.53 -13.04
C CYS A 122 -11.56 -34.81 -12.77
N MET A 123 -12.42 -35.17 -13.72
CA MET A 123 -13.31 -36.34 -13.60
C MET A 123 -12.65 -37.63 -14.11
N ASN A 124 -11.39 -37.56 -14.55
CA ASN A 124 -10.61 -38.67 -15.09
C ASN A 124 -11.24 -39.33 -16.34
N GLU A 125 -12.12 -38.62 -17.04
CA GLU A 125 -12.72 -39.10 -18.30
C GLU A 125 -11.84 -38.74 -19.51
N SER A 126 -11.49 -37.46 -19.64
CA SER A 126 -10.48 -36.90 -20.55
C SER A 126 -10.36 -35.40 -20.33
N GLU A 127 -9.22 -34.79 -20.68
CA GLU A 127 -9.02 -33.34 -20.55
C GLU A 127 -10.10 -32.52 -21.30
N VAL A 128 -10.55 -33.00 -22.46
CA VAL A 128 -11.62 -32.36 -23.24
C VAL A 128 -12.96 -32.38 -22.50
N GLN A 129 -13.32 -33.49 -21.86
CA GLN A 129 -14.58 -33.57 -21.10
C GLN A 129 -14.51 -32.77 -19.80
N ASP A 130 -13.35 -32.80 -19.12
CA ASP A 130 -13.12 -32.04 -17.90
C ASP A 130 -13.16 -30.53 -18.14
N SER A 131 -12.64 -30.07 -19.28
CA SER A 131 -12.65 -28.66 -19.66
C SER A 131 -14.06 -28.06 -19.78
N LYS A 132 -15.07 -28.87 -20.14
CA LYS A 132 -16.48 -28.42 -20.21
C LYS A 132 -17.03 -28.05 -18.84
N TRP A 133 -16.57 -28.73 -17.79
CA TRP A 133 -17.01 -28.48 -16.41
C TRP A 133 -16.32 -27.28 -15.77
N GLN A 134 -15.40 -26.62 -16.48
CA GLN A 134 -14.91 -25.31 -16.09
C GLN A 134 -15.95 -24.21 -16.36
N LEU A 135 -16.93 -24.47 -17.24
CA LEU A 135 -17.98 -23.51 -17.63
C LEU A 135 -17.42 -22.21 -18.23
N LEU A 136 -16.23 -22.28 -18.84
CA LEU A 136 -15.54 -21.17 -19.47
C LEU A 136 -15.58 -21.29 -20.99
N ASP A 137 -15.71 -20.15 -21.68
CA ASP A 137 -15.50 -20.06 -23.13
C ASP A 137 -14.07 -20.46 -23.54
N LYS A 138 -13.10 -20.14 -22.68
CA LYS A 138 -11.68 -20.47 -22.85
C LYS A 138 -11.18 -21.22 -21.61
N PRO A 139 -11.20 -22.56 -21.65
CA PRO A 139 -10.72 -23.36 -20.53
C PRO A 139 -9.27 -23.08 -20.18
N VAL A 140 -8.98 -23.05 -18.88
CA VAL A 140 -7.64 -22.96 -18.30
C VAL A 140 -7.00 -24.35 -18.33
N SER A 141 -5.71 -24.43 -18.64
CA SER A 141 -4.97 -25.70 -18.57
C SER A 141 -4.64 -26.08 -17.12
N MET A 142 -4.49 -27.37 -16.84
CA MET A 142 -4.10 -27.85 -15.50
C MET A 142 -2.77 -27.26 -15.03
N LYS A 143 -1.83 -27.04 -15.97
CA LYS A 143 -0.53 -26.43 -15.69
C LYS A 143 -0.66 -24.95 -15.27
N GLU A 144 -1.49 -24.18 -15.98
CA GLU A 144 -1.77 -22.79 -15.62
C GLU A 144 -2.47 -22.69 -14.27
N PHE A 145 -3.48 -23.54 -14.03
CA PHE A 145 -4.14 -23.63 -12.74
C PHE A 145 -3.15 -23.96 -11.62
N GLY A 146 -2.35 -25.02 -11.79
CA GLY A 146 -1.41 -25.51 -10.78
C GLY A 146 -0.34 -24.48 -10.41
N ARG A 147 0.13 -23.68 -11.39
CA ARG A 147 1.15 -22.65 -11.17
C ARG A 147 0.60 -21.29 -10.76
N GLY A 148 -0.67 -21.01 -11.05
CA GLY A 148 -1.28 -19.72 -10.76
C GLY A 148 -1.25 -19.37 -9.27
N VAL A 149 -1.14 -18.08 -8.95
CA VAL A 149 -1.18 -17.57 -7.57
C VAL A 149 -2.46 -18.03 -6.87
N LYS A 150 -2.35 -18.27 -5.56
CA LYS A 150 -3.50 -18.62 -4.74
C LYS A 150 -4.27 -17.35 -4.38
N TYR A 151 -5.44 -17.17 -4.98
CA TYR A 151 -6.42 -16.17 -4.57
C TYR A 151 -7.21 -16.68 -3.39
N SER A 152 -7.56 -15.83 -2.42
CA SER A 152 -8.67 -16.10 -1.50
C SER A 152 -10.01 -15.76 -2.15
N HIS A 153 -11.14 -16.23 -1.61
CA HIS A 153 -12.45 -15.79 -2.10
C HIS A 153 -12.61 -14.27 -1.97
N THR A 154 -12.11 -13.66 -0.89
CA THR A 154 -12.11 -12.21 -0.70
C THR A 154 -11.33 -11.48 -1.79
N ALA A 155 -10.25 -12.07 -2.29
CA ALA A 155 -9.51 -11.47 -3.39
C ALA A 155 -10.36 -11.38 -4.67
N LEU A 156 -11.12 -12.44 -4.96
CA LEU A 156 -12.00 -12.52 -6.13
C LEU A 156 -13.21 -11.58 -5.98
N GLU A 157 -13.91 -11.65 -4.84
CA GLU A 157 -15.06 -10.78 -4.52
C GLU A 157 -14.72 -9.29 -4.63
N CYS A 158 -13.49 -8.89 -4.28
CA CYS A 158 -13.01 -7.51 -4.33
C CYS A 158 -12.40 -7.12 -5.69
N GLY A 159 -12.30 -8.04 -6.65
CA GLY A 159 -11.63 -7.79 -7.93
C GLY A 159 -10.14 -7.47 -7.80
N ILE A 160 -9.45 -8.16 -6.87
CA ILE A 160 -8.00 -8.04 -6.69
C ILE A 160 -7.30 -8.89 -7.74
N ILE A 161 -6.50 -8.25 -8.58
CA ILE A 161 -5.74 -8.90 -9.65
C ILE A 161 -4.23 -8.63 -9.55
N PRO A 162 -3.36 -9.64 -9.69
CA PRO A 162 -1.95 -9.44 -9.88
C PRO A 162 -1.65 -8.99 -11.32
N LEU A 163 -0.98 -7.86 -11.49
CA LEU A 163 -0.63 -7.32 -12.80
C LEU A 163 0.75 -7.74 -13.29
N SER A 164 1.73 -7.93 -12.39
CA SER A 164 3.10 -8.29 -12.80
C SER A 164 3.40 -9.79 -12.75
N HIS A 165 2.83 -10.52 -11.78
CA HIS A 165 3.15 -11.93 -11.56
C HIS A 165 1.90 -12.74 -11.25
N THR A 166 1.47 -13.58 -12.19
CA THR A 166 0.31 -14.47 -12.01
C THR A 166 0.69 -15.85 -11.47
N SER A 167 1.98 -16.18 -11.38
CA SER A 167 2.48 -17.43 -10.80
C SER A 167 2.56 -17.34 -9.27
N GLY A 168 2.23 -18.43 -8.57
CA GLY A 168 2.37 -18.54 -7.11
C GLY A 168 3.82 -18.78 -6.66
N VAL A 169 4.69 -19.24 -7.55
CA VAL A 169 6.14 -19.39 -7.30
C VAL A 169 6.90 -18.43 -8.19
N LEU A 170 7.74 -17.59 -7.59
CA LEU A 170 8.54 -16.56 -8.25
C LEU A 170 10.02 -16.82 -8.01
N GLU A 171 10.82 -16.76 -9.07
CA GLU A 171 12.29 -16.84 -9.00
C GLU A 171 12.84 -15.41 -9.11
N LEU A 172 13.07 -14.73 -7.98
CA LEU A 172 13.37 -13.30 -7.92
C LEU A 172 14.62 -13.02 -7.07
N SER A 173 15.37 -12.00 -7.50
CA SER A 173 16.55 -11.47 -6.76
C SER A 173 16.29 -10.05 -6.23
N ASP A 174 15.67 -9.19 -7.04
CA ASP A 174 15.10 -7.89 -6.68
C ASP A 174 14.02 -7.60 -7.74
N ASP A 175 12.76 -7.51 -7.33
CA ASP A 175 11.66 -7.23 -8.27
C ASP A 175 10.45 -6.59 -7.57
N THR A 176 9.54 -6.07 -8.38
CA THR A 176 8.31 -5.40 -7.98
C THR A 176 7.08 -6.25 -8.32
N ILE A 177 6.33 -6.63 -7.29
CA ILE A 177 5.02 -7.24 -7.44
C ILE A 177 3.99 -6.11 -7.51
N ILE A 178 3.14 -6.13 -8.55
CA ILE A 178 2.12 -5.11 -8.81
C ILE A 178 0.76 -5.79 -8.72
N ILE A 179 -0.11 -5.24 -7.88
CA ILE A 179 -1.46 -5.75 -7.62
C ILE A 179 -2.44 -4.58 -7.81
N LYS A 180 -3.57 -4.85 -8.46
CA LYS A 180 -4.63 -3.87 -8.70
C LYS A 180 -5.92 -4.32 -8.01
N ASP A 181 -6.59 -3.37 -7.38
CA ASP A 181 -7.98 -3.48 -6.94
C ASP A 181 -8.85 -2.82 -8.02
N GLU A 182 -9.47 -3.63 -8.86
CA GLU A 182 -10.24 -3.12 -10.00
C GLU A 182 -11.55 -2.46 -9.58
N GLN A 183 -12.13 -2.92 -8.47
CA GLN A 183 -13.43 -2.47 -8.00
C GLN A 183 -13.35 -1.28 -7.04
N ARG A 184 -12.14 -0.87 -6.62
CA ARG A 184 -11.90 0.16 -5.59
C ARG A 184 -12.56 -0.20 -4.26
N SER A 185 -12.51 -1.48 -3.94
CA SER A 185 -13.19 -2.08 -2.80
C SER A 185 -12.29 -2.20 -1.56
N ILE A 186 -11.00 -1.84 -1.64
CA ILE A 186 -10.05 -2.00 -0.55
C ILE A 186 -9.78 -0.68 0.20
N GLU A 187 -9.96 -0.71 1.52
CA GLU A 187 -9.66 0.39 2.44
C GLU A 187 -8.18 0.43 2.83
N SER A 188 -7.58 -0.73 3.13
CA SER A 188 -6.18 -0.81 3.54
C SER A 188 -5.52 -2.13 3.16
N TRP A 189 -4.21 -2.06 2.96
CA TRP A 189 -3.35 -3.20 2.63
C TRP A 189 -2.32 -3.43 3.74
N ILE A 190 -1.94 -4.68 3.94
CA ILE A 190 -0.81 -5.09 4.77
C ILE A 190 -0.01 -6.14 4.00
N ILE A 191 1.31 -6.13 4.16
CA ILE A 191 2.17 -7.20 3.68
C ILE A 191 2.86 -7.88 4.85
N ASN A 192 3.09 -9.19 4.71
CA ASN A 192 4.00 -9.94 5.56
C ASN A 192 4.99 -10.66 4.66
N PHE A 193 6.28 -10.47 4.94
CA PHE A 193 7.36 -11.13 4.23
C PHE A 193 8.19 -11.90 5.25
N SER A 194 8.38 -13.19 5.02
CA SER A 194 9.06 -14.10 5.94
C SER A 194 9.89 -15.14 5.20
N LEU A 195 10.79 -15.80 5.91
CA LEU A 195 11.33 -17.09 5.46
C LEU A 195 10.24 -18.16 5.51
N SER A 196 10.44 -19.27 4.79
CA SER A 196 9.51 -20.40 4.80
C SER A 196 9.31 -21.05 6.17
N ASP A 197 10.22 -20.85 7.12
CA ASP A 197 10.10 -21.30 8.52
C ASP A 197 9.28 -20.33 9.40
N GLY A 198 8.81 -19.21 8.84
CA GLY A 198 8.04 -18.18 9.54
C GLY A 198 8.87 -17.05 10.12
N THR A 199 10.21 -17.07 10.03
CA THR A 199 11.07 -15.99 10.51
C THR A 199 10.73 -14.68 9.79
N ASP A 200 10.42 -13.63 10.56
CA ASP A 200 10.03 -12.33 10.01
C ASP A 200 11.17 -11.70 9.21
N MET A 201 10.87 -11.35 7.96
CA MET A 201 11.76 -10.68 7.03
C MET A 201 11.13 -9.38 6.50
N SER A 202 10.10 -8.86 7.16
CA SER A 202 9.31 -7.71 6.68
C SER A 202 10.15 -6.48 6.36
N LYS A 203 11.31 -6.29 7.00
CA LYS A 203 12.28 -5.22 6.68
C LYS A 203 12.93 -5.33 5.28
N TYR A 204 12.72 -6.42 4.56
CA TYR A 204 13.23 -6.65 3.19
C TYR A 204 12.13 -6.60 2.14
N ALA A 205 10.91 -6.26 2.54
CA ALA A 205 9.82 -5.96 1.63
C ALA A 205 9.25 -4.58 1.96
N MET A 206 8.80 -3.86 0.94
CA MET A 206 8.17 -2.57 1.14
C MET A 206 7.03 -2.41 0.17
N SER A 207 5.87 -2.03 0.70
CA SER A 207 4.68 -1.73 -0.10
C SER A 207 4.44 -0.24 -0.25
N PHE A 208 3.89 0.16 -1.39
CA PHE A 208 3.46 1.53 -1.65
C PHE A 208 2.31 1.58 -2.65
N MET A 209 1.48 2.60 -2.54
CA MET A 209 0.41 2.83 -3.51
C MET A 209 0.96 3.63 -4.69
N GLN A 210 0.95 3.07 -5.90
CA GLN A 210 1.29 3.79 -7.13
C GLN A 210 0.18 4.74 -7.56
N ASN A 211 -1.06 4.36 -7.28
CA ASN A 211 -2.29 5.14 -7.46
C ASN A 211 -3.36 4.56 -6.51
N PRO A 212 -4.55 5.17 -6.38
CA PRO A 212 -5.55 4.70 -5.40
C PRO A 212 -5.98 3.23 -5.54
N THR A 213 -5.71 2.61 -6.69
CA THR A 213 -6.12 1.24 -7.01
C THR A 213 -4.97 0.27 -7.24
N THR A 214 -3.72 0.74 -7.21
CA THR A 214 -2.57 -0.09 -7.58
C THR A 214 -1.53 -0.11 -6.46
N LEU A 215 -1.40 -1.27 -5.83
CA LEU A 215 -0.38 -1.60 -4.85
C LEU A 215 0.89 -2.08 -5.57
N LYS A 216 2.04 -1.57 -5.18
CA LYS A 216 3.36 -2.08 -5.56
C LYS A 216 4.08 -2.58 -4.32
N ILE A 217 4.76 -3.72 -4.45
CA ILE A 217 5.53 -4.35 -3.40
C ILE A 217 6.92 -4.64 -3.94
N ASN A 218 7.93 -3.97 -3.40
CA ASN A 218 9.33 -4.27 -3.69
C ASN A 218 9.80 -5.34 -2.72
N VAL A 219 10.34 -6.44 -3.22
CA VAL A 219 10.90 -7.53 -2.42
C VAL A 219 12.39 -7.68 -2.69
N ARG A 220 13.20 -7.72 -1.64
CA ARG A 220 14.66 -7.76 -1.72
C ARG A 220 15.24 -8.80 -0.76
N PRO A 221 15.12 -10.10 -1.07
CA PRO A 221 15.66 -11.16 -0.23
C PRO A 221 17.14 -10.93 0.12
N PRO A 222 17.53 -10.93 1.41
CA PRO A 222 18.89 -10.63 1.85
C PRO A 222 19.89 -11.76 1.59
N ALA A 223 19.40 -12.99 1.40
CA ALA A 223 20.21 -14.17 1.21
C ALA A 223 19.54 -15.10 0.18
N ALA A 224 20.30 -16.07 -0.33
CA ALA A 224 19.71 -17.15 -1.10
C ALA A 224 18.80 -17.99 -0.18
N GLY A 225 17.64 -18.39 -0.67
CA GLY A 225 16.68 -19.13 0.12
C GLY A 225 15.26 -18.99 -0.38
N LYS A 226 14.33 -19.50 0.43
CA LYS A 226 12.90 -19.53 0.15
C LYS A 226 12.15 -18.63 1.13
N TYR A 227 11.34 -17.76 0.56
CA TYR A 227 10.59 -16.75 1.27
C TYR A 227 9.10 -16.87 0.94
N VAL A 228 8.27 -16.33 1.82
CA VAL A 228 6.82 -16.26 1.64
C VAL A 228 6.40 -14.79 1.73
N LEU A 229 5.70 -14.31 0.71
CA LEU A 229 5.02 -13.02 0.73
C LEU A 229 3.52 -13.25 0.82
N LYS A 230 2.92 -12.83 1.94
CA LYS A 230 1.47 -12.79 2.11
C LYS A 230 0.99 -11.35 1.98
N VAL A 231 0.01 -11.15 1.12
CA VAL A 231 -0.66 -9.85 0.94
C VAL A 231 -2.02 -9.95 1.59
N PHE A 232 -2.33 -8.98 2.44
CA PHE A 232 -3.59 -8.88 3.13
C PHE A 232 -4.31 -7.60 2.72
N ALA A 233 -5.63 -7.68 2.65
CA ALA A 233 -6.48 -6.54 2.33
C ALA A 233 -7.66 -6.45 3.29
N LYS A 234 -8.10 -5.22 3.57
CA LYS A 234 -9.32 -4.91 4.30
C LYS A 234 -10.33 -4.29 3.33
N PRO A 235 -11.43 -4.99 2.99
CA PRO A 235 -12.47 -4.41 2.16
C PRO A 235 -13.23 -3.28 2.85
N VAL A 236 -13.70 -2.30 2.08
CA VAL A 236 -14.54 -1.18 2.54
C VAL A 236 -15.84 -1.72 3.16
N GLY A 237 -16.27 -1.12 4.28
CA GLY A 237 -17.57 -1.42 4.90
C GLY A 237 -17.67 -2.75 5.66
N LYS A 238 -16.65 -3.61 5.63
CA LYS A 238 -16.57 -4.81 6.50
C LYS A 238 -16.17 -4.42 7.93
N LYS A 239 -16.63 -5.20 8.93
CA LYS A 239 -16.38 -4.93 10.37
C LYS A 239 -14.90 -4.65 10.67
N LEU A 240 -14.65 -3.74 11.61
CA LEU A 240 -13.31 -3.34 12.08
C LEU A 240 -12.42 -4.56 12.41
N GLY A 241 -11.18 -4.56 11.91
CA GLY A 241 -10.06 -5.28 12.53
C GLY A 241 -9.51 -6.53 11.83
N ILE A 242 -10.16 -7.06 10.78
CA ILE A 242 -9.67 -8.28 10.12
C ILE A 242 -9.19 -7.95 8.71
N HIS A 243 -7.87 -7.95 8.51
CA HIS A 243 -7.31 -8.02 7.17
C HIS A 243 -7.33 -9.48 6.73
N ASN A 244 -7.92 -9.79 5.58
CA ASN A 244 -7.93 -11.13 5.04
C ASN A 244 -6.67 -11.36 4.20
N SER A 245 -6.06 -12.54 4.29
CA SER A 245 -5.04 -12.93 3.32
C SER A 245 -5.71 -13.03 1.95
N VAL A 246 -5.22 -12.28 0.96
CA VAL A 246 -5.80 -12.21 -0.38
C VAL A 246 -4.95 -12.91 -1.42
N LEU A 247 -3.63 -12.77 -1.32
CA LEU A 247 -2.67 -13.40 -2.22
C LEU A 247 -1.46 -13.91 -1.43
N GLU A 248 -0.89 -15.02 -1.89
CA GLU A 248 0.31 -15.62 -1.31
C GLU A 248 1.28 -16.04 -2.41
N TYR A 249 2.54 -15.62 -2.29
CA TYR A 249 3.63 -15.97 -3.19
C TYR A 249 4.74 -16.68 -2.43
N ILE A 250 5.31 -17.71 -3.06
CA ILE A 250 6.58 -18.31 -2.68
C ILE A 250 7.67 -17.65 -3.54
N ILE A 251 8.63 -17.01 -2.91
CA ILE A 251 9.75 -16.36 -3.58
C ILE A 251 11.02 -17.18 -3.34
N LYS A 252 11.62 -17.65 -4.42
CA LYS A 252 12.90 -18.36 -4.44
C LYS A 252 13.98 -17.38 -4.91
N CYS A 253 14.98 -17.16 -4.05
CA CYS A 253 16.12 -16.31 -4.36
C CYS A 253 17.38 -17.16 -4.47
N SER A 254 18.03 -17.10 -5.63
CA SER A 254 19.33 -17.75 -5.85
C SER A 254 20.50 -16.76 -5.77
N ASN A 255 20.30 -15.50 -6.18
CA ASN A 255 21.35 -14.49 -6.31
C ASN A 255 20.99 -13.20 -5.56
N PRO A 256 21.09 -13.18 -4.21
CA PRO A 256 20.76 -11.99 -3.43
C PRO A 256 21.69 -10.81 -3.77
N ALA A 257 21.19 -9.58 -3.61
CA ALA A 257 22.01 -8.39 -3.82
C ALA A 257 23.12 -8.29 -2.75
N LYS A 258 24.35 -7.99 -3.19
CA LYS A 258 25.58 -8.02 -2.36
C LYS A 258 25.63 -6.99 -1.22
N SER A 259 24.82 -5.94 -1.29
CA SER A 259 24.74 -4.91 -0.26
C SER A 259 23.31 -4.39 -0.18
N LEU A 260 22.57 -4.88 0.81
CA LEU A 260 21.18 -4.53 1.06
C LEU A 260 21.05 -3.79 2.37
N LYS A 261 20.54 -2.56 2.31
CA LYS A 261 20.06 -1.84 3.50
C LYS A 261 18.59 -2.22 3.72
N PRO A 262 18.22 -2.72 4.92
CA PRO A 262 16.83 -2.98 5.25
C PRO A 262 15.96 -1.72 5.12
N TYR A 263 14.72 -1.89 4.71
CA TYR A 263 13.73 -0.82 4.74
C TYR A 263 13.33 -0.47 6.18
N PRO A 264 12.89 0.77 6.42
CA PRO A 264 12.24 1.14 7.67
C PRO A 264 11.03 0.26 7.96
N SER A 265 10.82 -0.06 9.25
CA SER A 265 9.67 -0.87 9.67
C SER A 265 8.36 -0.15 9.40
N ARG A 266 7.56 -0.67 8.46
CA ARG A 266 6.21 -0.18 8.17
C ARG A 266 5.35 -1.32 7.61
N LYS A 267 4.22 -1.61 8.27
CA LYS A 267 3.30 -2.69 7.84
C LYS A 267 2.33 -2.25 6.75
N THR A 268 1.97 -0.97 6.74
CA THR A 268 1.05 -0.38 5.77
C THR A 268 1.82 0.24 4.61
N PRO A 269 1.24 0.33 3.40
CA PRO A 269 1.91 0.95 2.28
C PRO A 269 2.30 2.40 2.55
N TRP A 270 3.44 2.80 1.99
CA TRP A 270 3.75 4.21 1.75
C TRP A 270 2.72 4.76 0.77
N ALA A 271 1.91 5.69 1.24
CA ALA A 271 0.67 6.06 0.57
C ALA A 271 0.29 7.50 0.87
N PHE A 272 -0.78 7.90 0.20
CA PHE A 272 -1.56 9.11 0.41
C PHE A 272 -2.84 8.74 1.15
N CYS A 273 -3.41 9.67 1.92
CA CYS A 273 -4.72 9.46 2.50
C CYS A 273 -5.79 9.36 1.39
N PRO A 274 -6.87 8.58 1.59
CA PRO A 274 -7.94 8.46 0.60
C PRO A 274 -8.52 9.81 0.16
N GLU A 275 -8.57 10.78 1.08
CA GLU A 275 -9.17 12.09 0.86
C GLU A 275 -8.19 13.12 0.26
N TYR A 276 -6.96 12.76 -0.11
CA TYR A 276 -5.91 13.71 -0.51
C TYR A 276 -6.35 14.74 -1.59
N LYS A 277 -7.23 14.35 -2.52
CA LYS A 277 -7.80 15.27 -3.53
C LYS A 277 -8.62 16.40 -2.88
N GLN A 278 -9.35 16.12 -1.81
CA GLN A 278 -10.18 17.10 -1.08
C GLN A 278 -9.31 18.16 -0.38
N TYR A 279 -8.13 17.76 0.10
CA TYR A 279 -7.11 18.69 0.64
C TYR A 279 -6.57 19.65 -0.44
N GLY A 280 -6.58 19.25 -1.71
CA GLY A 280 -6.09 20.04 -2.85
C GLY A 280 -4.86 19.47 -3.55
N PHE A 281 -4.43 18.26 -3.21
CA PHE A 281 -3.39 17.56 -3.94
C PHE A 281 -3.93 17.02 -5.28
N ALA A 282 -3.14 17.13 -6.35
CA ALA A 282 -3.52 16.60 -7.67
C ALA A 282 -3.08 15.14 -7.85
N GLU A 283 -3.60 14.47 -8.88
CA GLU A 283 -3.35 13.04 -9.13
C GLU A 283 -1.88 12.70 -9.36
N GLY A 284 -1.10 13.62 -9.94
CA GLY A 284 0.35 13.43 -10.15
C GLY A 284 1.18 13.37 -8.87
N SER A 285 0.62 13.70 -7.71
CA SER A 285 1.31 13.69 -6.41
C SER A 285 1.67 12.30 -5.88
N ILE A 286 1.14 11.25 -6.51
CA ILE A 286 1.22 9.88 -6.01
C ILE A 286 2.30 9.04 -6.72
N ALA A 287 2.94 9.59 -7.76
CA ALA A 287 3.69 8.79 -8.74
C ALA A 287 5.00 8.19 -8.21
N THR A 288 5.58 8.74 -7.14
CA THR A 288 6.90 8.32 -6.63
C THR A 288 6.94 8.37 -5.10
N PRO A 289 6.87 7.21 -4.42
CA PRO A 289 6.89 7.16 -2.96
C PRO A 289 8.30 7.09 -2.38
N ILE A 290 9.33 6.88 -3.21
CA ILE A 290 10.73 6.77 -2.79
C ILE A 290 11.58 7.80 -3.53
N PHE A 291 12.38 8.57 -2.79
CA PHE A 291 13.37 9.48 -3.36
C PHE A 291 14.77 9.13 -2.90
N THR A 292 15.78 9.43 -3.71
CA THR A 292 17.19 9.29 -3.33
C THR A 292 17.84 10.66 -3.20
N ALA A 293 18.47 10.93 -2.05
CA ALA A 293 19.28 12.12 -1.82
C ALA A 293 20.76 11.77 -1.91
N VAL A 294 21.44 12.23 -2.97
CA VAL A 294 22.85 11.89 -3.25
C VAL A 294 23.86 12.91 -2.74
N ASN A 295 23.41 14.03 -2.17
CA ASN A 295 24.24 15.13 -1.67
C ASN A 295 23.66 15.78 -0.41
N GLY A 296 22.82 15.05 0.32
CA GLY A 296 22.19 15.49 1.55
C GLY A 296 21.11 16.55 1.35
N LYS A 297 20.64 16.74 0.11
CA LYS A 297 19.54 17.66 -0.23
C LYS A 297 18.54 16.95 -1.12
N LEU A 298 17.27 17.32 -0.97
CA LEU A 298 16.19 16.90 -1.85
C LEU A 298 15.21 18.06 -2.07
N CYS A 299 14.61 18.09 -3.26
CA CYS A 299 13.52 18.98 -3.61
C CYS A 299 12.42 18.17 -4.29
N ILE A 300 11.27 18.05 -3.65
CA ILE A 300 10.11 17.33 -4.16
C ILE A 300 9.09 18.37 -4.65
N ASN A 301 8.61 18.19 -5.88
CA ASN A 301 7.49 18.97 -6.42
C ASN A 301 6.23 18.11 -6.37
N ILE A 302 5.27 18.52 -5.55
CA ILE A 302 4.00 17.83 -5.34
C ILE A 302 2.91 18.63 -6.08
N PRO A 303 2.32 18.11 -7.17
CA PRO A 303 1.23 18.77 -7.88
C PRO A 303 0.01 19.08 -6.99
N THR A 304 -0.55 20.27 -7.13
CA THR A 304 -1.77 20.68 -6.39
C THR A 304 -2.77 21.30 -7.35
N THR A 305 -4.06 21.25 -7.00
CA THR A 305 -5.15 21.92 -7.73
C THR A 305 -5.50 23.27 -7.12
N LYS A 306 -5.12 23.48 -5.86
CA LYS A 306 -5.26 24.71 -5.09
C LYS A 306 -4.12 24.79 -4.07
N LYS A 307 -3.93 25.96 -3.46
CA LYS A 307 -2.99 26.10 -2.34
C LYS A 307 -3.41 25.18 -1.19
N VAL A 308 -2.48 24.37 -0.72
CA VAL A 308 -2.68 23.45 0.41
C VAL A 308 -1.94 23.97 1.64
N ASP A 309 -2.63 24.05 2.77
CA ASP A 309 -2.03 24.36 4.07
C ASP A 309 -1.41 23.09 4.67
N ALA A 310 -0.10 22.94 4.48
CA ALA A 310 0.64 21.78 4.89
C ALA A 310 2.03 22.12 5.44
N MET A 311 2.56 21.19 6.23
CA MET A 311 3.94 21.18 6.70
C MET A 311 4.58 19.82 6.39
N ALA A 312 5.91 19.77 6.44
CA ALA A 312 6.69 18.57 6.16
C ALA A 312 7.41 18.13 7.45
N LYS A 313 7.02 16.99 8.01
CA LYS A 313 7.67 16.38 9.16
C LYS A 313 8.71 15.37 8.67
N LEU A 314 9.95 15.50 9.12
CA LEU A 314 11.05 14.62 8.76
C LEU A 314 11.51 13.83 9.98
N GLN A 315 11.70 12.52 9.80
CA GLN A 315 12.18 11.61 10.84
C GLN A 315 13.25 10.69 10.24
N HIS A 316 14.34 10.45 10.96
CA HIS A 316 15.30 9.42 10.56
C HIS A 316 14.74 8.05 10.98
N ALA A 317 14.76 7.09 10.06
CA ALA A 317 14.07 5.83 10.25
C ALA A 317 14.66 4.95 11.36
N GLU A 318 15.96 5.06 11.60
CA GLU A 318 16.70 4.17 12.51
C GLU A 318 17.22 4.87 13.77
N SER A 319 17.29 6.20 13.78
CA SER A 319 17.88 6.96 14.88
C SER A 319 16.97 8.09 15.29
N ARG A 320 16.63 8.14 16.57
CA ARG A 320 15.79 9.18 17.16
C ARG A 320 16.59 10.38 17.68
N ASP A 321 17.91 10.23 17.80
CA ASP A 321 18.80 11.22 18.41
C ASP A 321 19.27 12.29 17.41
N VAL A 322 18.94 12.13 16.14
CA VAL A 322 19.28 13.11 15.10
C VAL A 322 18.34 14.30 15.21
N SER A 323 18.89 15.48 15.52
CA SER A 323 18.13 16.72 15.41
C SER A 323 17.82 17.02 13.94
N LEU A 324 16.53 17.03 13.61
CA LEU A 324 15.99 17.36 12.29
C LEU A 324 15.18 18.65 12.30
N GLU A 325 15.36 19.47 13.34
CA GLU A 325 14.74 20.77 13.46
C GLU A 325 15.11 21.63 12.24
N ASN A 326 14.11 22.28 11.65
CA ASN A 326 14.25 23.12 10.47
C ASN A 326 15.03 22.46 9.31
N CYS A 327 15.00 21.14 9.19
CA CYS A 327 15.60 20.42 8.05
C CYS A 327 14.66 20.33 6.84
N THR A 328 13.42 20.81 6.96
CA THR A 328 12.45 20.92 5.88
C THR A 328 12.01 22.37 5.66
N LEU A 329 11.66 22.69 4.41
CA LEU A 329 11.01 23.94 4.04
C LEU A 329 9.91 23.63 3.03
N VAL A 330 8.70 24.13 3.29
CA VAL A 330 7.52 23.93 2.44
C VAL A 330 7.12 25.25 1.80
N GLU A 331 6.97 25.25 0.49
CA GLU A 331 6.53 26.39 -0.31
C GLU A 331 5.26 25.97 -1.06
N SER A 332 4.10 26.54 -0.73
CA SER A 332 2.79 26.14 -1.30
C SER A 332 2.25 27.20 -2.26
N SER A 333 1.90 26.79 -3.47
CA SER A 333 1.27 27.62 -4.50
C SER A 333 0.00 26.95 -5.04
N ALA A 334 -0.74 27.60 -5.95
CA ALA A 334 -1.99 27.03 -6.47
C ALA A 334 -1.77 25.67 -7.17
N ASN A 335 -0.74 25.57 -8.02
CA ASN A 335 -0.54 24.42 -8.91
C ASN A 335 0.52 23.43 -8.43
N LYS A 336 1.30 23.80 -7.40
CA LYS A 336 2.33 22.94 -6.82
C LYS A 336 2.66 23.31 -5.38
N MET A 337 3.09 22.31 -4.63
CA MET A 337 3.82 22.44 -3.38
C MET A 337 5.25 21.98 -3.59
N ILE A 338 6.22 22.73 -3.09
CA ILE A 338 7.63 22.40 -3.14
C ILE A 338 8.08 22.07 -1.72
N VAL A 339 8.62 20.88 -1.53
CA VAL A 339 9.20 20.44 -0.25
C VAL A 339 10.70 20.30 -0.43
N ARG A 340 11.47 21.10 0.30
CA ARG A 340 12.92 21.01 0.37
C ARG A 340 13.30 20.31 1.65
N ALA A 341 14.22 19.35 1.58
CA ALA A 341 14.74 18.65 2.74
C ALA A 341 16.27 18.64 2.72
N ARG A 342 16.87 18.68 3.90
CA ARG A 342 18.32 18.54 4.12
C ARG A 342 18.56 17.41 5.13
N PHE A 343 19.57 16.59 4.88
CA PHE A 343 19.81 15.36 5.62
C PHE A 343 21.19 15.40 6.27
N PRO A 344 21.27 15.45 7.62
CA PRO A 344 22.54 15.58 8.33
C PRO A 344 23.37 14.29 8.40
N ILE A 345 22.73 13.13 8.28
CA ILE A 345 23.38 11.81 8.28
C ILE A 345 22.90 10.96 7.10
N GLU A 346 23.64 9.89 6.79
CA GLU A 346 23.19 8.89 5.82
C GLU A 346 22.12 7.98 6.44
N GLY A 347 21.31 7.35 5.58
CA GLY A 347 20.28 6.42 5.99
C GLY A 347 18.91 6.72 5.41
N PHE A 348 17.91 5.98 5.88
CA PHE A 348 16.53 6.19 5.47
C PHE A 348 15.85 7.27 6.31
N TYR A 349 15.02 8.08 5.67
CA TYR A 349 14.15 9.04 6.33
C TYR A 349 12.69 8.84 5.94
N GLU A 350 11.79 9.01 6.90
CA GLU A 350 10.36 9.17 6.67
C GLU A 350 10.05 10.67 6.56
N LEU A 351 9.48 11.05 5.41
CA LEU A 351 9.03 12.41 5.15
C LEU A 351 7.49 12.41 5.03
N ASP A 352 6.84 12.90 6.07
CA ASP A 352 5.38 13.01 6.15
C ASP A 352 4.93 14.42 5.77
N ILE A 353 4.06 14.52 4.76
CA ILE A 353 3.32 15.73 4.46
C ILE A 353 2.07 15.73 5.32
N MET A 354 2.01 16.68 6.24
CA MET A 354 0.92 16.89 7.18
C MET A 354 0.08 18.06 6.67
N ALA A 355 -1.20 17.87 6.36
CA ALA A 355 -2.06 18.95 5.83
C ALA A 355 -3.28 19.19 6.73
N LYS A 356 -3.78 20.43 6.74
CA LYS A 356 -5.04 20.77 7.40
C LYS A 356 -6.24 20.32 6.57
N ARG A 357 -7.26 19.78 7.22
CA ARG A 357 -8.53 19.42 6.60
C ARG A 357 -9.32 20.69 6.27
N PRO A 358 -9.70 20.94 5.01
CA PRO A 358 -10.50 22.11 4.64
C PRO A 358 -11.90 22.15 5.26
N TRP A 359 -12.41 21.00 5.72
CA TRP A 359 -13.76 20.84 6.26
C TRP A 359 -13.82 20.75 7.79
N GLU A 360 -12.68 20.84 8.50
CA GLU A 360 -12.63 20.85 9.96
C GLU A 360 -12.10 22.20 10.46
N ASP A 361 -12.84 22.81 11.39
CA ASP A 361 -12.33 23.91 12.20
C ASP A 361 -11.45 23.35 13.32
N GLY A 362 -10.21 23.84 13.45
CA GLY A 362 -9.32 23.38 14.53
C GLY A 362 -7.83 23.50 14.27
N GLY A 363 -7.41 23.93 13.08
CA GLY A 363 -5.99 24.24 12.78
C GLY A 363 -5.03 23.03 12.87
N LYS A 364 -5.56 21.82 13.09
CA LYS A 364 -4.78 20.60 13.28
C LYS A 364 -4.32 20.06 11.93
N TYR A 365 -3.10 19.54 11.90
CA TYR A 365 -2.53 18.89 10.72
C TYR A 365 -2.61 17.36 10.85
N TRP A 366 -2.90 16.71 9.73
CA TRP A 366 -3.09 15.27 9.63
C TRP A 366 -2.14 14.67 8.59
N PRO A 367 -1.58 13.46 8.82
CA PRO A 367 -0.77 12.78 7.80
C PRO A 367 -1.56 12.61 6.51
N SER A 368 -1.01 13.13 5.41
CA SER A 368 -1.70 13.18 4.12
C SER A 368 -0.93 12.45 3.03
N ILE A 369 0.41 12.54 3.03
CA ILE A 369 1.29 11.80 2.11
C ILE A 369 2.54 11.38 2.87
N ALA A 370 3.00 10.15 2.70
CA ALA A 370 4.25 9.67 3.27
C ALA A 370 5.24 9.26 2.17
N TYR A 371 6.48 9.75 2.27
CA TYR A 371 7.58 9.43 1.36
C TYR A 371 8.73 8.78 2.12
N LEU A 372 9.34 7.76 1.51
CA LEU A 372 10.61 7.20 1.96
C LEU A 372 11.77 7.90 1.24
N ILE A 373 12.76 8.37 1.98
CA ILE A 373 13.96 8.99 1.41
C ILE A 373 15.18 8.11 1.71
N ASP A 374 15.93 7.73 0.69
CA ASP A 374 17.25 7.10 0.79
C ASP A 374 18.35 8.19 0.72
N CYS A 375 18.89 8.61 1.86
CA CYS A 375 20.03 9.52 1.91
C CYS A 375 21.34 8.72 1.81
N ARG A 376 21.99 8.79 0.64
CA ARG A 376 23.23 8.06 0.36
C ARG A 376 24.49 8.84 0.73
N LYS A 377 24.38 10.17 0.80
CA LYS A 377 25.48 11.04 1.21
C LYS A 377 24.89 12.21 2.00
N PRO A 378 25.29 12.42 3.26
CA PRO A 378 24.77 13.51 4.07
C PRO A 378 25.30 14.88 3.65
N MET A 379 24.64 15.92 4.15
CA MET A 379 25.11 17.29 4.08
C MET A 379 25.89 17.62 5.36
N ILE A 380 27.21 17.84 5.22
CA ILE A 380 28.10 18.13 6.36
C ILE A 380 28.89 19.42 6.07
N PRO A 381 28.78 20.48 6.91
CA PRO A 381 27.79 20.63 7.97
C PRO A 381 26.37 20.78 7.40
N CYS A 382 25.36 20.29 8.12
CA CYS A 382 23.97 20.42 7.71
C CYS A 382 23.44 21.80 8.09
N TYR A 383 23.36 22.70 7.12
CA TYR A 383 22.77 24.02 7.33
C TYR A 383 21.26 23.90 7.37
N GLN A 384 20.62 24.20 8.50
CA GLN A 384 19.15 24.21 8.62
C GLN A 384 18.51 25.32 7.77
N PHE A 385 17.23 25.19 7.45
CA PHE A 385 16.40 26.26 6.88
C PHE A 385 16.04 27.29 7.97
N PRO A 386 15.60 28.51 7.60
CA PRO A 386 14.96 29.39 8.56
C PRO A 386 13.67 28.77 9.07
N GLU A 387 13.33 29.08 10.31
CA GLU A 387 12.00 28.83 10.83
C GLU A 387 10.98 29.66 10.03
N PHE A 388 9.77 29.14 9.88
CA PHE A 388 8.78 29.75 9.02
C PHE A 388 7.38 29.66 9.60
N TYR A 389 6.60 30.73 9.44
CA TYR A 389 5.25 30.83 9.99
C TYR A 389 4.23 30.46 8.91
N ASN A 390 3.87 29.18 8.85
CA ASN A 390 3.09 28.61 7.74
C ASN A 390 1.80 29.38 7.42
N SER A 391 1.00 29.73 8.44
CA SER A 391 -0.24 30.47 8.26
C SER A 391 -0.03 31.83 7.57
N ALA A 392 1.04 32.55 7.92
CA ALA A 392 1.35 33.84 7.33
C ALA A 392 1.89 33.68 5.89
N ILE A 393 2.77 32.71 5.68
CA ILE A 393 3.31 32.39 4.34
C ILE A 393 2.20 32.03 3.36
N ILE A 394 1.24 31.23 3.80
CA ILE A 394 0.06 30.84 3.03
C ILE A 394 -0.81 32.06 2.76
N LYS A 395 -1.16 32.84 3.79
CA LYS A 395 -1.99 34.05 3.69
C LYS A 395 -1.42 35.02 2.66
N TYR A 396 -0.12 35.31 2.73
CA TYR A 396 0.53 36.30 1.89
C TYR A 396 1.14 35.73 0.61
N ASN A 397 0.92 34.46 0.30
CA ASN A 397 1.52 33.79 -0.86
C ASN A 397 3.03 34.05 -0.97
N CYS A 398 3.72 33.91 0.16
CA CYS A 398 5.11 34.29 0.29
C CYS A 398 6.03 33.13 -0.06
N ARG A 399 7.15 33.42 -0.71
CA ARG A 399 8.17 32.45 -1.05
C ARG A 399 9.56 33.05 -0.83
N LEU A 400 10.33 32.46 0.07
CA LEU A 400 11.71 32.88 0.31
C LEU A 400 12.64 32.37 -0.80
N LEU A 401 13.34 33.29 -1.46
CA LEU A 401 14.34 32.93 -2.47
C LEU A 401 15.74 32.87 -1.85
N LYS A 402 16.12 33.87 -1.05
CA LYS A 402 17.41 33.92 -0.34
C LYS A 402 17.31 34.77 0.95
N PRO A 403 18.10 34.46 1.99
CA PRO A 403 18.92 33.27 2.15
C PRO A 403 18.06 32.05 2.57
N LEU A 404 18.41 30.85 2.10
CA LEU A 404 17.74 29.60 2.51
C LEU A 404 18.44 28.90 3.69
N ARG A 405 19.43 29.55 4.28
CA ARG A 405 20.14 29.06 5.48
C ARG A 405 19.57 29.82 6.67
N GLY A 406 19.10 29.08 7.68
CA GLY A 406 18.50 29.66 8.89
C GLY A 406 19.50 30.41 9.75
N SER A 407 20.78 30.05 9.71
CA SER A 407 21.85 30.78 10.39
C SER A 407 22.47 31.86 9.48
N LEU A 408 22.50 33.10 9.94
CA LEU A 408 23.15 34.22 9.27
C LEU A 408 24.51 34.52 9.90
N PRO A 409 25.51 34.97 9.11
CA PRO A 409 26.77 35.44 9.67
C PRO A 409 26.55 36.72 10.50
N ALA A 410 27.26 36.87 11.61
CA ALA A 410 27.25 38.08 12.44
C ALA A 410 27.94 39.26 11.75
N LYS A 411 27.49 40.50 12.07
CA LYS A 411 28.10 41.77 11.62
C LYS A 411 28.39 41.80 10.11
N SER A 412 27.47 41.28 9.31
CA SER A 412 27.66 41.05 7.88
C SER A 412 26.47 41.55 7.08
N SER A 413 26.71 42.08 5.89
CA SER A 413 25.66 42.47 4.96
C SER A 413 25.09 41.25 4.24
N VAL A 414 23.80 40.96 4.44
CA VAL A 414 23.12 39.80 3.86
C VAL A 414 22.02 40.26 2.91
N THR A 415 22.00 39.69 1.70
CA THR A 415 20.92 39.91 0.75
C THR A 415 19.71 39.02 1.08
N PHE A 416 18.57 39.66 1.31
CA PHE A 416 17.27 39.02 1.44
C PHE A 416 16.48 39.20 0.16
N ARG A 417 15.88 38.12 -0.32
CA ARG A 417 15.04 38.12 -1.51
C ARG A 417 13.85 37.18 -1.31
N LEU A 418 12.66 37.67 -1.59
CA LEU A 418 11.42 36.89 -1.52
C LEU A 418 10.43 37.28 -2.62
N GLU A 419 9.49 36.39 -2.88
CA GLU A 419 8.38 36.59 -3.81
C GLU A 419 7.05 36.62 -3.06
N SER A 420 6.18 37.56 -3.42
CA SER A 420 4.78 37.61 -3.03
C SER A 420 4.03 38.58 -3.94
N ASN A 421 2.86 38.16 -4.41
CA ASN A 421 1.92 39.01 -5.15
C ASN A 421 0.88 39.70 -4.24
N ILE A 422 0.98 39.53 -2.92
CA ILE A 422 0.03 40.06 -1.93
C ILE A 422 0.70 41.10 -1.02
N LEU A 423 1.97 40.86 -0.62
CA LEU A 423 2.70 41.76 0.25
C LEU A 423 2.89 43.12 -0.41
N LYS A 424 2.67 44.18 0.36
CA LYS A 424 2.99 45.56 -0.02
C LYS A 424 4.22 46.08 0.72
N ARG A 425 4.36 45.67 1.97
CA ARG A 425 5.48 46.06 2.85
C ARG A 425 6.15 44.84 3.45
N ILE A 426 7.47 44.78 3.33
CA ILE A 426 8.32 43.82 4.02
C ILE A 426 9.37 44.56 4.83
N ARG A 427 9.47 44.23 6.11
CA ARG A 427 10.42 44.81 7.04
C ARG A 427 11.32 43.73 7.64
N ILE A 428 12.60 44.04 7.74
CA ILE A 428 13.61 43.24 8.43
C ILE A 428 14.40 44.21 9.30
N LEU A 429 14.35 44.05 10.63
CA LEU A 429 14.88 45.04 11.57
C LEU A 429 14.28 46.44 11.28
N GLU A 430 15.12 47.44 11.05
CA GLU A 430 14.72 48.81 10.69
C GLU A 430 14.66 49.06 9.17
N HIS A 431 14.92 48.03 8.34
CA HIS A 431 14.99 48.16 6.88
C HIS A 431 13.74 47.62 6.20
N ASN A 432 13.23 48.37 5.20
CA ASN A 432 12.21 47.87 4.28
C ASN A 432 12.87 47.31 3.02
N LEU A 433 12.41 46.15 2.54
CA LEU A 433 12.88 45.64 1.26
C LEU A 433 12.25 46.43 0.11
N SER A 434 13.04 46.61 -0.95
CA SER A 434 12.61 47.30 -2.16
C SER A 434 11.96 46.30 -3.13
N LYS A 435 10.92 46.74 -3.82
CA LYS A 435 10.30 45.95 -4.89
C LYS A 435 11.20 46.00 -6.13
N THR A 436 11.73 44.86 -6.56
CA THR A 436 12.69 44.75 -7.69
C THR A 436 12.10 44.06 -8.91
N GLY A 437 10.89 43.53 -8.81
CA GLY A 437 10.12 42.95 -9.92
C GLY A 437 8.61 43.00 -9.66
N ALA A 438 7.81 42.36 -10.53
CA ALA A 438 6.34 42.38 -10.41
C ALA A 438 5.86 41.86 -9.04
N ASP A 439 6.45 40.76 -8.56
CA ASP A 439 6.12 40.12 -7.29
C ASP A 439 7.37 39.85 -6.44
N THR A 440 8.51 40.47 -6.76
CA THR A 440 9.80 40.21 -6.10
C THR A 440 10.24 41.40 -5.27
N PHE A 441 10.70 41.12 -4.04
CA PHE A 441 11.30 42.08 -3.13
C PHE A 441 12.72 41.66 -2.80
N GLU A 442 13.63 42.63 -2.77
CA GLU A 442 15.04 42.41 -2.50
C GLU A 442 15.63 43.58 -1.71
N GLY A 443 16.62 43.28 -0.87
CA GLY A 443 17.37 44.29 -0.13
C GLY A 443 18.50 43.68 0.67
N VAL A 444 19.48 44.51 1.01
CA VAL A 444 20.63 44.13 1.82
C VAL A 444 20.41 44.65 3.23
N VAL A 445 20.61 43.79 4.23
CA VAL A 445 20.42 44.12 5.64
C VAL A 445 21.66 43.67 6.40
N ASP A 446 22.19 44.56 7.25
CA ASP A 446 23.31 44.25 8.12
C ASP A 446 22.82 43.48 9.34
N THR A 447 23.45 42.33 9.58
CA THR A 447 23.10 41.46 10.70
C THR A 447 23.72 41.97 12.01
N PRO A 448 23.03 41.78 13.15
CA PRO A 448 23.58 42.11 14.46
C PRO A 448 24.75 41.18 14.85
N GLU A 449 25.29 41.36 16.06
CA GLU A 449 26.32 40.48 16.61
C GLU A 449 25.77 39.11 17.02
N THR A 450 24.60 39.07 17.65
CA THR A 450 23.89 37.86 18.07
C THR A 450 22.38 38.08 18.02
N GLY A 451 21.61 37.01 18.19
CA GLY A 451 20.16 37.06 18.34
C GLY A 451 19.40 36.52 17.13
N MET A 452 18.20 37.05 16.89
CA MET A 452 17.28 36.58 15.86
C MET A 452 16.93 37.70 14.88
N VAL A 453 16.90 37.38 13.59
CA VAL A 453 16.43 38.27 12.52
C VAL A 453 15.15 37.69 11.95
N THR A 454 14.07 38.46 11.96
CA THR A 454 12.77 38.02 11.46
C THR A 454 12.34 38.89 10.28
N ILE A 455 11.89 38.25 9.21
CA ILE A 455 11.22 38.91 8.08
C ILE A 455 9.76 39.08 8.45
N PHE A 456 9.30 40.31 8.47
CA PHE A 456 7.91 40.66 8.69
C PHE A 456 7.26 41.16 7.41
N GLY A 457 6.00 40.80 7.18
CA GLY A 457 5.22 41.24 6.01
C GLY A 457 3.84 41.78 6.37
N SER A 458 3.32 42.66 5.50
CA SER A 458 1.94 43.14 5.52
C SER A 458 1.39 43.32 4.09
N ASP A 459 0.10 43.12 3.93
CA ASP A 459 -0.69 43.43 2.73
C ASP A 459 -1.10 44.92 2.65
N ASN A 460 -0.73 45.70 3.66
CA ASN A 460 -0.96 47.14 3.75
C ASN A 460 0.33 47.87 4.14
N ASP A 461 0.61 49.00 3.49
CA ASP A 461 1.78 49.85 3.75
C ASP A 461 1.85 50.39 5.17
N SER A 462 0.73 50.47 5.88
CA SER A 462 0.63 50.89 7.29
C SER A 462 0.01 49.84 8.23
N GLY A 463 -0.27 48.64 7.73
CA GLY A 463 -0.97 47.59 8.48
C GLY A 463 -0.12 46.88 9.54
N PRO A 464 -0.73 45.96 10.31
CA PRO A 464 0.02 45.10 11.23
C PRO A 464 0.98 44.19 10.46
N LEU A 465 2.13 43.93 11.07
CA LEU A 465 3.17 43.07 10.54
C LEU A 465 2.98 41.63 11.07
N SER A 466 3.12 40.65 10.18
CA SER A 466 3.14 39.23 10.53
C SER A 466 4.54 38.67 10.29
N GLY A 467 5.06 37.86 11.22
CA GLY A 467 6.30 37.13 11.01
C GLY A 467 6.15 36.14 9.85
N LEU A 468 7.13 36.08 8.96
CA LEU A 468 7.17 35.19 7.80
C LEU A 468 8.26 34.13 7.96
N TYR A 469 9.50 34.58 8.17
CA TYR A 469 10.67 33.72 8.34
C TYR A 469 11.55 34.26 9.46
N ARG A 470 12.14 33.36 10.24
CA ARG A 470 13.01 33.69 11.37
C ARG A 470 14.35 32.99 11.23
N PHE A 471 15.41 33.76 11.45
CA PHE A 471 16.80 33.37 11.30
C PHE A 471 17.55 33.59 12.60
N THR A 472 18.53 32.75 12.87
CA THR A 472 19.47 32.91 13.99
C THR A 472 20.74 33.56 13.48
N VAL A 473 21.30 34.50 14.23
CA VAL A 473 22.61 35.06 13.91
C VAL A 473 23.66 34.29 14.69
N ALA A 474 24.53 33.61 13.96
CA ALA A 474 25.61 32.81 14.53
C ALA A 474 26.92 33.61 14.45
N THR A 475 27.62 33.66 15.57
CA THR A 475 28.97 34.23 15.71
C THR A 475 30.02 33.40 15.00
#